data_AF-E6LNZ6-F1
#
_entry.id   AF-E6LNZ6-F1
#
_cell.length_a   1.000
_cell.length_b   1.000
_cell.length_c   1.000
_cell.angle_alpha   90.00
_cell.angle_beta   90.00
_cell.angle_gamma   90.00
#
_symmetry.space_group_name_H-M   'P 1'
#
loop_
_entity.id
_entity.type
_entity.pdbx_description
1 polymer ?
#
loop_
_entity_poly.entity_id
_entity_poly.type
_entity_poly.pdbx_seq_one_letter_code
_entity_poly.pdbx_strand_id
1 'polypeptide(L)'
;MIYVGIDIAKLNHFASAISSEGEILIEPFKFTNDADGFHLLASKLDSFDKTSTNIGLESTAHYGDNLVRYLVAELYKVCVLNPIKTSQLRKNNIRKTKTDKVDTYVIAKTLMMQDDLSFVSFYDLDMMDLKALGRFRQKTIKQRTRLNIRLTTYVDQVFPEIQYFFKSSLHQNSVYALLKKAPSPNEIASMHMTHLANLLKVNSHGHFTKEQAKELRVLAQKSVGANDSAISIQITQTIQQIELPDSQLDKIEAEMTNIMKFNDSVIMTIPGIGYINGGMIFGEIGDIHRFSNPNKLLAFAGLDPSVYQSCNFQDKTTRMSKCDSRVL
;
A
#
# COMPACT_ATOMS: atom_id res chain seq x y z
N MET A 1 -14.99 -24.02 25.31
CA MET A 1 -14.32 -23.25 24.25
C MET A 1 -12.83 -23.28 24.50
N ILE A 2 -12.02 -23.25 23.44
CA ILE A 2 -10.56 -23.26 23.50
C ILE A 2 -10.05 -21.94 22.93
N TYR A 3 -9.11 -21.30 23.63
CA TYR A 3 -8.52 -20.04 23.23
C TYR A 3 -7.03 -20.23 23.01
N VAL A 4 -6.57 -19.96 21.79
CA VAL A 4 -5.16 -20.07 21.41
C VAL A 4 -4.58 -18.67 21.29
N GLY A 5 -3.53 -18.37 22.05
CA GLY A 5 -2.83 -17.09 21.96
C GLY A 5 -1.51 -17.27 21.22
N ILE A 6 -1.31 -16.48 20.16
CA ILE A 6 -0.09 -16.50 19.35
C ILE A 6 0.63 -15.17 19.46
N ASP A 7 1.87 -15.21 19.94
CA ASP A 7 2.78 -14.07 19.94
C ASP A 7 3.67 -14.11 18.68
N ILE A 8 3.68 -13.00 17.94
CA ILE A 8 4.27 -12.93 16.61
C ILE A 8 5.64 -12.23 16.68
N ALA A 9 6.69 -12.93 16.26
CA ALA A 9 7.97 -12.32 15.92
C ALA A 9 8.42 -12.66 14.50
N LYS A 10 9.52 -12.04 14.06
CA LYS A 10 10.02 -12.13 12.67
C LYS A 10 10.32 -13.57 12.21
N LEU A 11 11.06 -14.32 13.03
CA LEU A 11 11.59 -15.64 12.64
C LEU A 11 10.83 -16.80 13.28
N ASN A 12 10.39 -16.60 14.53
CA ASN A 12 9.75 -17.65 15.30
C ASN A 12 8.59 -17.05 16.08
N HIS A 13 7.50 -17.78 16.14
CA HIS A 13 6.32 -17.43 16.91
C HIS A 13 6.24 -18.32 18.15
N PHE A 14 5.45 -17.89 19.11
CA PHE A 14 5.06 -18.72 20.25
C PHE A 14 3.55 -18.88 20.27
N ALA A 15 3.08 -20.08 20.58
CA ALA A 15 1.66 -20.36 20.77
C ALA A 15 1.42 -21.10 22.09
N SER A 16 0.30 -20.80 22.74
CA SER A 16 -0.26 -21.57 23.85
C SER A 16 -1.78 -21.66 23.72
N ALA A 17 -2.38 -22.65 24.37
CA ALA A 17 -3.84 -22.86 24.36
C ALA A 17 -4.38 -23.02 25.77
N ILE A 18 -5.51 -22.37 26.05
CA ILE A 18 -6.22 -22.45 27.33
C ILE A 18 -7.69 -22.82 27.12
N SER A 19 -8.29 -23.48 28.11
CA SER A 19 -9.73 -23.78 28.14
C SER A 19 -10.53 -22.55 28.58
N SER A 20 -11.86 -22.61 28.45
CA SER A 20 -12.79 -21.60 28.98
C SER A 20 -12.76 -21.46 30.52
N GLU A 21 -12.17 -22.43 31.21
CA GLU A 21 -11.97 -22.42 32.67
C GLU A 21 -10.61 -21.83 33.06
N GLY A 22 -9.79 -21.48 32.06
CA GLY A 22 -8.44 -20.95 32.25
C GLY A 22 -7.36 -22.02 32.47
N GLU A 23 -7.71 -23.30 32.30
CA GLU A 23 -6.74 -24.40 32.36
C GLU A 23 -5.83 -24.39 31.13
N ILE A 24 -4.54 -24.66 31.33
CA ILE A 24 -3.56 -24.71 30.25
C ILE A 24 -3.70 -26.07 29.54
N LEU A 25 -4.14 -26.03 28.28
CA LEU A 25 -4.25 -27.22 27.42
C LEU A 25 -2.96 -27.48 26.64
N ILE A 26 -2.27 -26.41 26.22
CA ILE A 26 -0.98 -26.48 25.55
C ILE A 26 -0.02 -25.47 26.16
N GLU A 27 1.08 -25.97 26.71
CA GLU A 27 2.20 -25.16 27.18
C GLU A 27 2.88 -24.38 26.04
N PRO A 28 3.46 -23.19 26.29
CA PRO A 28 3.96 -22.31 25.25
C PRO A 28 5.09 -22.99 24.50
N PHE A 29 4.86 -23.20 23.21
CA PHE A 29 5.84 -23.81 22.33
C PHE A 29 6.21 -22.84 21.22
N LYS A 30 7.45 -22.99 20.76
CA LYS A 30 8.02 -22.20 19.68
C LYS A 30 7.75 -22.90 18.35
N PHE A 31 7.42 -22.14 17.32
CA PHE A 31 7.36 -22.62 15.94
C PHE A 31 7.96 -21.58 14.98
N THR A 32 8.43 -22.03 13.82
CA THR A 32 9.09 -21.19 12.80
C THR A 32 8.06 -20.47 11.93
N ASN A 33 8.44 -19.33 11.35
CA ASN A 33 7.61 -18.59 10.39
C ASN A 33 7.81 -19.14 8.96
N ASP A 34 7.48 -20.40 8.77
CA ASP A 34 7.57 -21.16 7.51
C ASP A 34 6.51 -22.27 7.48
N ALA A 35 6.45 -23.00 6.36
CA ALA A 35 5.47 -24.06 6.16
C ALA A 35 5.54 -25.15 7.25
N ASP A 36 6.74 -25.59 7.60
CA ASP A 36 6.94 -26.63 8.62
C ASP A 36 6.46 -26.17 10.01
N GLY A 37 6.74 -24.92 10.37
CA GLY A 37 6.25 -24.32 11.62
C GLY A 37 4.73 -24.16 11.65
N PHE A 38 4.11 -23.83 10.52
CA PHE A 38 2.66 -23.73 10.41
C PHE A 38 1.98 -25.09 10.48
N HIS A 39 2.55 -26.13 9.85
CA HIS A 39 2.10 -27.51 10.00
C HIS A 39 2.28 -28.01 11.43
N LEU A 40 3.38 -27.64 12.11
CA LEU A 40 3.58 -27.96 13.52
C LEU A 40 2.48 -27.35 14.40
N LEU A 41 2.12 -26.09 14.17
CA LEU A 41 1.00 -25.46 14.88
C LEU A 41 -0.32 -26.20 14.60
N ALA A 42 -0.65 -26.47 13.33
CA ALA A 42 -1.87 -27.17 12.96
C ALA A 42 -1.95 -28.56 13.61
N SER A 43 -0.86 -29.34 13.53
CA SER A 43 -0.79 -30.69 14.11
C SER A 43 -1.06 -30.73 15.62
N LYS A 44 -0.69 -29.67 16.35
CA LYS A 44 -0.99 -29.51 17.77
C LYS A 44 -2.41 -29.08 18.06
N LEU A 45 -3.08 -28.46 17.09
CA LEU A 45 -4.48 -28.04 17.19
C LEU A 45 -5.46 -29.08 16.63
N ASP A 46 -4.98 -30.07 15.87
CA ASP A 46 -5.80 -31.13 15.26
C ASP A 46 -6.60 -31.95 16.28
N SER A 47 -6.09 -32.07 17.52
CA SER A 47 -6.82 -32.74 18.61
C SER A 47 -8.04 -31.96 19.09
N PHE A 48 -8.20 -30.71 18.68
CA PHE A 48 -9.30 -29.84 19.09
C PHE A 48 -10.27 -29.61 17.94
N ASP A 49 -11.56 -29.49 18.27
CA ASP A 49 -12.55 -29.10 17.28
C ASP A 49 -12.33 -27.65 16.84
N LYS A 50 -12.12 -27.45 15.53
CA LYS A 50 -11.92 -26.14 14.89
C LYS A 50 -13.06 -25.17 15.20
N THR A 51 -14.30 -25.65 15.34
CA THR A 51 -15.44 -24.77 15.61
C THR A 51 -15.43 -24.20 17.03
N SER A 52 -14.80 -24.92 17.95
CA SER A 52 -14.68 -24.59 19.38
C SER A 52 -13.37 -23.86 19.73
N THR A 53 -12.49 -23.67 18.74
CA THR A 53 -11.13 -23.11 18.92
C THR A 53 -11.04 -21.72 18.32
N ASN A 54 -10.83 -20.72 19.17
CA ASN A 54 -10.61 -19.33 18.78
C ASN A 54 -9.13 -19.00 18.89
N ILE A 55 -8.52 -18.62 17.76
CA ILE A 55 -7.10 -18.25 17.69
C ILE A 55 -6.98 -16.73 17.69
N GLY A 56 -6.18 -16.18 18.60
CA GLY A 56 -5.89 -14.76 18.65
C GLY A 56 -4.42 -14.50 18.42
N LEU A 57 -4.15 -13.43 17.70
CA LEU A 57 -2.81 -12.92 17.47
C LEU A 57 -2.80 -11.40 17.61
N GLU A 58 -1.71 -10.87 18.14
CA GLU A 58 -1.53 -9.42 18.24
C GLU A 58 -1.18 -8.83 16.86
N SER A 59 -1.74 -7.67 16.51
CA SER A 59 -1.38 -6.97 15.27
C SER A 59 0.07 -6.49 15.34
N THR A 60 1.01 -7.28 14.81
CA THR A 60 2.45 -6.97 14.85
C THR A 60 3.04 -6.85 13.44
N ALA A 61 2.92 -5.66 12.86
CA ALA A 61 3.41 -5.37 11.50
C ALA A 61 2.91 -6.41 10.48
N HIS A 62 3.76 -6.82 9.52
CA HIS A 62 3.44 -7.78 8.45
C HIS A 62 3.87 -9.22 8.77
N TYR A 63 4.47 -9.48 9.94
CA TYR A 63 5.04 -10.79 10.26
C TYR A 63 3.97 -11.86 10.53
N GLY A 64 2.74 -11.44 10.86
CA GLY A 64 1.61 -12.32 11.10
C GLY A 64 0.78 -12.65 9.86
N ASP A 65 0.90 -11.89 8.77
CA ASP A 65 -0.05 -11.93 7.65
C ASP A 65 -0.08 -13.31 6.98
N ASN A 66 1.09 -13.95 6.82
CA ASN A 66 1.19 -15.29 6.25
C ASN A 66 0.51 -16.34 7.14
N LEU A 67 0.69 -16.23 8.46
CA LEU A 67 0.08 -17.14 9.42
C LEU A 67 -1.45 -16.97 9.45
N VAL A 68 -1.93 -15.73 9.41
CA VAL A 68 -3.37 -15.44 9.32
C VAL A 68 -3.97 -16.10 8.07
N ARG A 69 -3.35 -15.91 6.90
CA ARG A 69 -3.82 -16.50 5.65
C ARG A 69 -3.86 -18.03 5.70
N TYR A 70 -2.80 -18.64 6.24
CA TYR A 70 -2.72 -20.08 6.41
C TYR A 70 -3.86 -20.61 7.30
N LEU A 71 -4.04 -20.00 8.48
CA LEU A 71 -5.06 -20.44 9.43
C LEU A 71 -6.49 -20.24 8.92
N VAL A 72 -6.76 -19.13 8.21
CA VAL A 72 -8.07 -18.89 7.57
C VAL A 72 -8.33 -19.89 6.44
N ALA A 73 -7.32 -20.21 5.62
CA ALA A 73 -7.43 -21.23 4.58
C ALA A 73 -7.71 -22.63 5.16
N GLU A 74 -7.14 -22.93 6.32
CA GLU A 74 -7.40 -24.15 7.10
C GLU A 74 -8.72 -24.11 7.90
N LEU A 75 -9.56 -23.08 7.69
CA LEU A 75 -10.87 -22.89 8.32
C LEU A 75 -10.84 -22.72 9.85
N TYR A 76 -9.74 -22.20 10.39
CA TYR A 76 -9.66 -21.80 11.80
C TYR A 76 -10.30 -20.43 12.03
N LYS A 77 -10.88 -20.24 13.22
CA LYS A 77 -11.41 -18.94 13.67
C LYS A 77 -10.28 -18.07 14.19
N VAL A 78 -9.80 -17.15 13.36
CA VAL A 78 -8.66 -16.28 13.66
C VAL A 78 -9.13 -14.87 14.01
N CYS A 79 -8.60 -14.28 15.07
CA CYS A 79 -8.89 -12.91 15.51
C CYS A 79 -7.59 -12.11 15.64
N VAL A 80 -7.52 -10.96 14.97
CA VAL A 80 -6.37 -10.04 15.10
C VAL A 80 -6.68 -8.99 16.16
N LEU A 81 -5.98 -9.07 17.29
CA LEU A 81 -6.17 -8.19 18.43
C LEU A 81 -5.36 -6.91 18.27
N ASN A 82 -5.95 -5.79 18.71
CA ASN A 82 -5.25 -4.51 18.80
C ASN A 82 -4.22 -4.53 19.95
N PRO A 83 -2.94 -4.20 19.68
CA PRO A 83 -1.87 -4.13 20.69
C PRO A 83 -2.20 -3.30 21.93
N ILE A 84 -3.06 -2.28 21.80
CA ILE A 84 -3.48 -1.44 22.92
C ILE A 84 -4.27 -2.26 23.94
N LYS A 85 -5.17 -3.15 23.48
CA LYS A 85 -6.00 -3.99 24.34
C LYS A 85 -5.15 -5.02 25.08
N THR A 86 -4.22 -5.68 24.39
CA THR A 86 -3.30 -6.65 25.01
C THR A 86 -2.38 -5.93 26.01
N SER A 87 -1.88 -4.74 25.68
CA SER A 87 -1.05 -3.92 26.59
C SER A 87 -1.78 -3.51 27.88
N GLN A 88 -3.06 -3.13 27.79
CA GLN A 88 -3.87 -2.78 28.97
C GLN A 88 -4.02 -3.98 29.91
N LEU A 89 -4.29 -5.18 29.37
CA LEU A 89 -4.36 -6.40 30.18
C LEU A 89 -3.01 -6.78 30.79
N ARG A 90 -1.89 -6.55 30.09
CA ARG A 90 -0.55 -6.72 30.68
C ARG A 90 -0.33 -5.83 31.90
N LYS A 91 -0.82 -4.59 31.88
CA LYS A 91 -0.68 -3.64 33.02
C LYS A 91 -1.48 -4.07 34.25
N ASN A 92 -2.57 -4.82 34.05
CA ASN A 92 -3.40 -5.31 35.15
C ASN A 92 -2.82 -6.56 35.84
N ASN A 93 -1.76 -7.16 35.30
CA ASN A 93 -1.08 -8.30 35.94
C ASN A 93 -0.13 -7.83 37.06
N ILE A 94 -0.18 -8.53 38.20
CA ILE A 94 0.63 -8.24 39.41
C ILE A 94 2.14 -8.41 39.12
N ARG A 95 2.51 -9.40 38.29
CA ARG A 95 3.91 -9.62 37.86
C ARG A 95 4.17 -8.95 36.51
N LYS A 96 5.09 -7.98 36.50
CA LYS A 96 5.50 -7.23 35.30
C LYS A 96 6.57 -7.95 34.47
N THR A 97 6.44 -9.26 34.27
CA THR A 97 7.43 -10.05 33.53
C THR A 97 7.05 -10.10 32.05
N LYS A 98 7.90 -9.54 31.18
CA LYS A 98 7.73 -9.58 29.72
C LYS A 98 8.54 -10.72 29.14
N THR A 99 7.86 -11.79 28.72
CA THR A 99 8.47 -12.92 27.99
C THR A 99 7.48 -13.40 26.94
N ASP A 100 7.98 -13.82 25.78
CA ASP A 100 7.15 -14.30 24.65
C ASP A 100 6.15 -15.39 25.10
N LYS A 101 6.57 -16.26 26.02
CA LYS A 101 5.70 -17.29 26.63
C LYS A 101 4.53 -16.70 27.41
N VAL A 102 4.78 -15.69 28.24
CA VAL A 102 3.72 -15.02 29.02
C VAL A 102 2.80 -14.21 28.12
N ASP A 103 3.34 -13.64 27.03
CA ASP A 103 2.56 -12.87 26.07
C ASP A 103 1.52 -13.75 25.35
N THR A 104 1.84 -15.01 25.03
CA THR A 104 0.82 -15.95 24.48
C THR A 104 -0.37 -16.14 25.42
N TYR A 105 -0.14 -16.32 26.71
CA TYR A 105 -1.21 -16.46 27.70
C TYR A 105 -2.03 -15.19 27.86
N VAL A 106 -1.38 -14.02 27.81
CA VAL A 106 -2.10 -12.74 27.86
C VAL A 106 -3.00 -12.60 26.64
N ILE A 107 -2.54 -12.97 25.45
CA ILE A 107 -3.33 -12.93 24.21
C ILE A 107 -4.53 -13.89 24.32
N ALA A 108 -4.32 -15.14 24.75
CA ALA A 108 -5.39 -16.11 24.92
C ALA A 108 -6.44 -15.64 25.95
N LYS A 109 -5.99 -15.10 27.09
CA LYS A 109 -6.87 -14.53 28.12
C LYS A 109 -7.61 -13.29 27.62
N THR A 110 -6.98 -12.47 26.77
CA THR A 110 -7.61 -11.31 26.15
C THR A 110 -8.77 -11.73 25.25
N LEU A 111 -8.61 -12.81 24.48
CA LEU A 111 -9.71 -13.38 23.69
C LEU A 111 -10.86 -13.87 24.56
N MET A 112 -10.52 -14.58 25.64
CA MET A 112 -11.52 -15.14 26.55
C MET A 112 -12.38 -14.07 27.23
N MET A 113 -11.82 -12.88 27.48
CA MET A 113 -12.50 -11.75 28.11
C MET A 113 -13.31 -10.88 27.13
N GLN A 114 -13.25 -11.14 25.82
CA GLN A 114 -13.97 -10.35 24.83
C GLN A 114 -15.25 -11.06 24.40
N ASP A 115 -16.38 -10.37 24.58
CA ASP A 115 -17.69 -10.85 24.12
C ASP A 115 -17.85 -10.69 22.60
N ASP A 116 -17.26 -9.64 22.02
CA ASP A 116 -17.33 -9.31 20.58
C ASP A 116 -16.01 -9.62 19.87
N LEU A 117 -15.82 -10.88 19.46
CA LEU A 117 -14.66 -11.30 18.66
C LEU A 117 -14.95 -11.13 17.16
N SER A 118 -14.17 -10.27 16.50
CA SER A 118 -14.16 -10.14 15.04
C SER A 118 -13.20 -11.16 14.43
N PHE A 119 -13.74 -12.16 13.76
CA PHE A 119 -12.95 -13.18 13.07
C PHE A 119 -12.59 -12.74 11.66
N VAL A 120 -11.35 -13.03 11.26
CA VAL A 120 -10.84 -12.76 9.91
C VAL A 120 -11.52 -13.69 8.92
N SER A 121 -12.15 -13.10 7.92
CA SER A 121 -12.80 -13.77 6.80
C SER A 121 -11.93 -13.70 5.54
N PHE A 122 -12.30 -14.46 4.49
CA PHE A 122 -11.70 -14.30 3.17
C PHE A 122 -11.86 -12.88 2.62
N TYR A 123 -12.99 -12.22 2.93
CA TYR A 123 -13.22 -10.82 2.58
C TYR A 123 -12.18 -9.90 3.23
N ASP A 124 -11.82 -10.14 4.49
CA ASP A 124 -10.79 -9.35 5.17
C ASP A 124 -9.41 -9.54 4.55
N LEU A 125 -9.10 -10.74 4.03
CA LEU A 125 -7.86 -10.98 3.29
C LEU A 125 -7.79 -10.14 2.01
N ASP A 126 -8.89 -10.06 1.26
CA ASP A 126 -9.00 -9.19 0.08
C ASP A 126 -8.82 -7.72 0.45
N MET A 127 -9.40 -7.26 1.57
CA MET A 127 -9.18 -5.89 2.06
C MET A 127 -7.71 -5.65 2.42
N MET A 128 -7.02 -6.63 3.02
CA MET A 128 -5.58 -6.54 3.28
C MET A 128 -4.78 -6.40 1.97
N ASP A 129 -5.15 -7.15 0.94
CA ASP A 129 -4.52 -7.07 -0.38
C ASP A 129 -4.77 -5.72 -1.06
N LEU A 130 -6.00 -5.22 -1.05
CA LEU A 130 -6.35 -3.89 -1.54
C LEU A 130 -5.55 -2.79 -0.81
N LYS A 131 -5.36 -2.92 0.50
CA LYS A 131 -4.54 -1.99 1.30
C LYS A 131 -3.08 -2.02 0.86
N ALA A 132 -2.52 -3.20 0.70
CA ALA A 132 -1.13 -3.38 0.28
C ALA A 132 -0.91 -2.81 -1.13
N LEU A 133 -1.79 -3.14 -2.07
CA LEU A 133 -1.77 -2.66 -3.45
C LEU A 133 -1.97 -1.14 -3.52
N GLY A 134 -2.95 -0.59 -2.80
CA GLY A 134 -3.20 0.86 -2.76
C GLY A 134 -2.01 1.65 -2.22
N ARG A 135 -1.37 1.16 -1.15
CA ARG A 135 -0.14 1.76 -0.61
C ARG A 135 1.04 1.63 -1.55
N PHE A 136 1.16 0.49 -2.23
CA PHE A 136 2.21 0.28 -3.23
C PHE A 136 2.02 1.22 -4.42
N ARG A 137 0.80 1.34 -4.96
CA ARG A 137 0.41 2.29 -6.00
C ARG A 137 0.83 3.72 -5.65
N GLN A 138 0.50 4.20 -4.45
CA GLN A 138 0.91 5.55 -4.02
C GLN A 138 2.43 5.74 -4.00
N LYS A 139 3.19 4.72 -3.57
CA LYS A 139 4.66 4.76 -3.60
C LYS A 139 5.18 4.82 -5.03
N THR A 140 4.62 4.00 -5.93
CA THR A 140 4.99 3.96 -7.34
C THR A 140 4.68 5.27 -8.06
N ILE A 141 3.53 5.89 -7.81
CA ILE A 141 3.20 7.24 -8.32
C ILE A 141 4.23 8.26 -7.84
N LYS A 142 4.59 8.26 -6.56
CA LYS A 142 5.60 9.17 -6.01
C LYS A 142 6.98 8.95 -6.64
N GLN A 143 7.35 7.69 -6.92
CA GLN A 143 8.58 7.37 -7.64
C GLN A 143 8.54 7.92 -9.07
N ARG A 144 7.46 7.69 -9.82
CA ARG A 144 7.26 8.26 -11.15
C ARG A 144 7.36 9.79 -11.14
N THR A 145 6.70 10.47 -10.21
CA THR A 145 6.77 11.93 -10.07
C THR A 145 8.21 12.41 -9.84
N ARG A 146 8.99 11.71 -8.99
CA ARG A 146 10.40 12.06 -8.76
C ARG A 146 11.26 11.89 -10.01
N LEU A 147 11.04 10.82 -10.77
CA LEU A 147 11.75 10.57 -12.02
C LEU A 147 11.39 11.61 -13.09
N ASN A 148 10.12 11.98 -13.18
CA ASN A 148 9.63 13.04 -14.07
C ASN A 148 10.33 14.38 -13.76
N ILE A 149 10.37 14.80 -12.49
CA ILE A 149 11.07 16.02 -12.08
C ILE A 149 12.56 15.95 -12.44
N ARG A 150 13.20 14.80 -12.19
CA ARG A 150 14.61 14.58 -12.51
C ARG A 150 14.88 14.66 -14.03
N LEU A 151 14.03 14.05 -14.85
CA LEU A 151 14.12 14.14 -16.30
C LEU A 151 14.01 15.59 -16.77
N THR A 152 13.03 16.34 -16.26
CA THR A 152 12.88 17.77 -16.58
C THR A 152 14.14 18.54 -16.21
N THR A 153 14.73 18.29 -15.04
CA THR A 153 15.99 18.94 -14.64
C THR A 153 17.13 18.65 -15.62
N TYR A 154 17.28 17.41 -16.10
CA TYR A 154 18.31 17.06 -17.08
C TYR A 154 18.05 17.68 -18.45
N VAL A 155 16.79 17.72 -18.87
CA VAL A 155 16.38 18.33 -20.13
C VAL A 155 16.60 19.85 -20.09
N ASP A 156 16.34 20.51 -18.97
CA ASP A 156 16.58 21.95 -18.80
C ASP A 156 18.07 22.30 -18.89
N GLN A 157 18.96 21.38 -18.49
CA GLN A 157 20.41 21.55 -18.60
C GLN A 157 20.92 21.37 -20.04
N VAL A 158 20.33 20.43 -20.80
CA VAL A 158 20.81 20.05 -22.15
C VAL A 158 20.08 20.80 -23.26
N PHE A 159 18.79 21.10 -23.10
CA PHE A 159 17.96 21.74 -24.12
C PHE A 159 16.85 22.60 -23.47
N PRO A 160 17.18 23.74 -22.85
CA PRO A 160 16.22 24.56 -22.09
C PRO A 160 15.04 25.08 -22.92
N GLU A 161 15.19 25.22 -24.24
CA GLU A 161 14.12 25.74 -25.10
C GLU A 161 13.05 24.71 -25.46
N ILE A 162 13.33 23.41 -25.28
CA ILE A 162 12.44 22.33 -25.72
C ILE A 162 11.07 22.36 -25.01
N GLN A 163 11.04 22.84 -23.77
CA GLN A 163 9.80 23.00 -22.98
C GLN A 163 8.81 23.98 -23.65
N TYR A 164 9.31 25.01 -24.35
CA TYR A 164 8.46 25.99 -25.02
C TYR A 164 7.81 25.42 -26.28
N PHE A 165 8.45 24.44 -26.92
CA PHE A 165 7.89 23.74 -28.07
C PHE A 165 6.75 22.82 -27.64
N PHE A 166 6.95 22.06 -26.56
CA PHE A 166 5.98 21.04 -26.14
C PHE A 166 4.82 21.52 -25.26
N LYS A 167 4.78 22.82 -24.88
CA LYS A 167 3.71 23.63 -24.23
C LYS A 167 2.84 23.00 -23.12
N SER A 168 2.38 21.78 -23.28
CA SER A 168 1.55 20.99 -22.38
C SER A 168 2.37 20.19 -21.36
N SER A 169 3.36 19.40 -21.81
CA SER A 169 4.13 18.51 -20.94
C SER A 169 5.34 17.91 -21.65
N LEU A 170 6.48 17.79 -20.95
CA LEU A 170 7.63 16.99 -21.39
C LEU A 170 7.41 15.48 -21.23
N HIS A 171 6.38 15.08 -20.49
CA HIS A 171 6.07 13.69 -20.17
C HIS A 171 5.00 13.15 -21.12
N GLN A 172 5.40 12.93 -22.38
CA GLN A 172 4.55 12.34 -23.41
C GLN A 172 5.37 11.39 -24.28
N ASN A 173 4.72 10.38 -24.84
CA ASN A 173 5.37 9.30 -25.59
C ASN A 173 6.24 9.80 -26.75
N SER A 174 5.82 10.87 -27.44
CA SER A 174 6.61 11.48 -28.53
C SER A 174 7.93 12.08 -28.05
N VAL A 175 7.93 12.74 -26.89
CA VAL A 175 9.13 13.35 -26.28
C VAL A 175 10.05 12.26 -25.78
N TYR A 176 9.52 11.23 -25.11
CA TYR A 176 10.31 10.08 -24.67
C TYR A 176 10.93 9.33 -25.85
N ALA A 177 10.19 9.11 -26.93
CA ALA A 177 10.72 8.48 -28.14
C ALA A 177 11.82 9.32 -28.80
N LEU A 178 11.67 10.64 -28.79
CA LEU A 178 12.67 11.57 -29.34
C LEU A 178 13.94 11.54 -28.51
N LEU A 179 13.83 11.83 -27.21
CA LEU A 179 14.97 11.93 -26.29
C LEU A 179 15.68 10.58 -26.08
N LYS A 180 15.01 9.45 -26.28
CA LYS A 180 15.67 8.13 -26.31
C LYS A 180 16.61 7.95 -27.50
N LYS A 181 16.34 8.59 -28.64
CA LYS A 181 17.18 8.49 -29.85
C LYS A 181 18.13 9.66 -30.03
N ALA A 182 17.72 10.84 -29.60
CA ALA A 182 18.46 12.10 -29.72
C ALA A 182 18.28 12.91 -28.42
N PRO A 183 18.97 12.53 -27.34
CA PRO A 183 18.92 13.24 -26.05
C PRO A 183 19.47 14.66 -26.10
N SER A 184 20.31 15.02 -27.07
CA SER A 184 20.92 16.36 -27.17
C SER A 184 20.38 17.20 -28.35
N PRO A 185 20.41 18.54 -28.27
CA PRO A 185 19.94 19.41 -29.35
C PRO A 185 20.74 19.19 -30.65
N ASN A 186 22.04 18.90 -30.58
CA ASN A 186 22.83 18.63 -31.78
C ASN A 186 22.45 17.31 -32.47
N GLU A 187 22.09 16.28 -31.70
CA GLU A 187 21.56 15.03 -32.26
C GLU A 187 20.21 15.26 -32.93
N ILE A 188 19.34 16.07 -32.32
CA ILE A 188 18.05 16.45 -32.93
C ILE A 188 18.28 17.27 -34.22
N ALA A 189 19.22 18.19 -34.21
CA ALA A 189 19.58 19.02 -35.36
C ALA A 189 20.17 18.22 -36.52
N SER A 190 20.93 17.17 -36.22
CA SER A 190 21.58 16.29 -37.21
C SER A 190 20.67 15.17 -37.72
N MET A 191 19.56 14.86 -37.03
CA MET A 191 18.59 13.87 -37.50
C MET A 191 18.00 14.21 -38.88
N HIS A 192 17.82 13.18 -39.70
CA HIS A 192 17.19 13.31 -41.00
C HIS A 192 15.71 13.71 -40.87
N MET A 193 15.27 14.70 -41.66
CA MET A 193 13.94 15.31 -41.54
C MET A 193 12.80 14.30 -41.65
N THR A 194 12.89 13.33 -42.57
CA THR A 194 11.85 12.29 -42.70
C THR A 194 11.81 11.37 -41.48
N HIS A 195 12.95 11.08 -40.86
CA HIS A 195 13.01 10.25 -39.66
C HIS A 195 12.41 10.99 -38.46
N LEU A 196 12.80 12.25 -38.25
CA LEU A 196 12.29 13.10 -37.18
C LEU A 196 10.76 13.28 -37.28
N ALA A 197 10.26 13.61 -38.48
CA ALA A 197 8.83 13.78 -38.71
C ALA A 197 8.04 12.49 -38.48
N ASN A 198 8.55 11.34 -38.97
CA ASN A 198 7.90 10.05 -38.74
C ASN A 198 7.91 9.65 -37.26
N LEU A 199 9.04 9.86 -36.57
CA LEU A 199 9.18 9.56 -35.15
C LEU A 199 8.16 10.34 -34.31
N LEU A 200 8.05 11.65 -34.53
CA LEU A 200 7.10 12.49 -33.81
C LEU A 200 5.66 12.13 -34.18
N LYS A 201 5.35 11.94 -35.47
CA LYS A 201 3.99 11.62 -35.93
C LYS A 201 3.47 10.31 -35.36
N VAL A 202 4.26 9.24 -35.39
CA VAL A 202 3.86 7.90 -34.91
C VAL A 202 3.64 7.91 -33.40
N ASN A 203 4.57 8.47 -32.63
CA ASN A 203 4.51 8.45 -31.16
C ASN A 203 3.59 9.52 -30.55
N SER A 204 2.98 10.37 -31.39
CA SER A 204 1.97 11.34 -30.96
C SER A 204 0.60 11.08 -31.59
N HIS A 205 0.39 9.93 -32.22
CA HIS A 205 -0.86 9.60 -32.92
C HIS A 205 -1.29 10.69 -33.93
N GLY A 206 -0.33 11.33 -34.59
CA GLY A 206 -0.58 12.34 -35.62
C GLY A 206 -0.64 13.79 -35.14
N HIS A 207 -0.48 14.07 -33.85
CA HIS A 207 -0.50 15.45 -33.34
C HIS A 207 0.68 16.31 -33.82
N PHE A 208 1.84 15.70 -34.06
CA PHE A 208 2.99 16.41 -34.63
C PHE A 208 3.12 16.19 -36.14
N THR A 209 3.08 17.30 -36.86
CA THR A 209 3.21 17.38 -38.33
C THR A 209 4.66 17.53 -38.77
N LYS A 210 4.90 17.41 -40.08
CA LYS A 210 6.22 17.63 -40.69
C LYS A 210 6.73 19.07 -40.52
N GLU A 211 5.83 20.05 -40.53
CA GLU A 211 6.17 21.47 -40.26
C GLU A 211 6.68 21.64 -38.84
N GLN A 212 5.99 21.07 -37.84
CA GLN A 212 6.42 21.12 -36.44
C GLN A 212 7.75 20.37 -36.21
N ALA A 213 7.99 19.27 -36.92
CA ALA A 213 9.29 18.60 -36.89
C ALA A 213 10.41 19.50 -37.44
N LYS A 214 10.13 20.31 -38.47
CA LYS A 214 11.06 21.29 -39.01
C LYS A 214 11.31 22.44 -38.03
N GLU A 215 10.27 22.96 -37.39
CA GLU A 215 10.38 23.97 -36.34
C GLU A 215 11.24 23.47 -35.17
N LEU A 216 11.03 22.25 -34.69
CA LEU A 216 11.82 21.64 -33.63
C LEU A 216 13.29 21.50 -34.02
N ARG A 217 13.56 21.09 -35.27
CA ARG A 217 14.94 20.99 -35.77
C ARG A 217 15.63 22.35 -35.83
N VAL A 218 14.92 23.39 -36.26
CA VAL A 218 15.42 24.78 -36.28
C VAL A 218 15.65 25.29 -34.85
N LEU A 219 14.76 24.96 -33.92
CA LEU A 219 14.92 25.27 -32.49
C LEU A 219 16.20 24.64 -31.93
N ALA A 220 16.42 23.35 -32.23
CA ALA A 220 17.59 22.62 -31.77
C ALA A 220 18.90 23.19 -32.34
N GLN A 221 18.90 23.66 -33.59
CA GLN A 221 20.05 24.34 -34.20
C GLN A 221 20.39 25.69 -33.55
N LYS A 222 19.41 26.34 -32.93
CA LYS A 222 19.55 27.65 -32.29
C LYS A 222 19.67 27.56 -30.76
N SER A 223 19.62 26.35 -30.22
CA SER A 223 19.62 26.14 -28.77
C SER A 223 20.93 26.60 -28.15
N VAL A 224 20.85 27.18 -26.96
CA VAL A 224 22.03 27.46 -26.12
C VAL A 224 22.53 26.22 -25.37
N GLY A 225 21.79 25.12 -25.48
CA GLY A 225 22.10 23.84 -24.84
C GLY A 225 23.40 23.22 -25.35
N ALA A 226 24.17 22.64 -24.43
CA ALA A 226 25.44 22.01 -24.74
C ALA A 226 25.30 20.49 -24.94
N ASN A 227 26.18 19.91 -25.75
CA ASN A 227 26.34 18.46 -25.83
C ASN A 227 27.10 17.96 -24.60
N ASP A 228 26.36 17.55 -23.58
CA ASP A 228 26.90 16.78 -22.47
C ASP A 228 26.55 15.30 -22.63
N SER A 229 27.55 14.50 -22.96
CA SER A 229 27.39 13.04 -23.10
C SER A 229 26.94 12.36 -21.81
N ALA A 230 27.36 12.88 -20.63
CA ALA A 230 27.00 12.31 -19.35
C ALA A 230 25.53 12.58 -19.00
N ILE A 231 25.03 13.79 -19.27
CA ILE A 231 23.61 14.11 -19.05
C ILE A 231 22.74 13.40 -20.11
N SER A 232 23.22 13.25 -21.34
CA SER A 232 22.52 12.52 -22.41
C SER A 232 22.27 11.06 -22.03
N ILE A 233 23.26 10.39 -21.44
CA ILE A 233 23.10 9.03 -20.89
C ILE A 233 22.07 9.04 -19.74
N GLN A 234 22.12 10.03 -18.85
CA GLN A 234 21.15 10.14 -17.75
C GLN A 234 19.71 10.34 -18.24
N ILE A 235 19.50 11.13 -19.31
CA ILE A 235 18.18 11.34 -19.93
C ILE A 235 17.61 10.02 -20.43
N THR A 236 18.37 9.30 -21.27
CA THR A 236 17.91 8.03 -21.86
C THR A 236 17.60 6.98 -20.79
N GLN A 237 18.47 6.83 -19.79
CA GLN A 237 18.26 5.92 -18.66
C GLN A 237 17.07 6.32 -17.78
N THR A 238 16.89 7.61 -17.52
CA THR A 238 15.77 8.10 -16.71
C THR A 238 14.43 7.86 -17.41
N ILE A 239 14.36 8.01 -18.75
CA ILE A 239 13.16 7.68 -19.51
C ILE A 239 12.82 6.19 -19.38
N GLN A 240 13.80 5.29 -19.53
CA GLN A 240 13.58 3.86 -19.30
C GLN A 240 13.10 3.57 -17.88
N GLN A 241 13.62 4.29 -16.89
CA GLN A 241 13.17 4.18 -15.50
C GLN A 241 11.76 4.73 -15.27
N ILE A 242 11.24 5.66 -16.09
CA ILE A 242 9.87 6.17 -16.00
C ILE A 242 8.87 5.18 -16.58
N GLU A 243 9.22 4.54 -17.70
CA GLU A 243 8.36 3.55 -18.38
C GLU A 243 8.08 2.33 -17.49
N LEU A 244 9.01 2.00 -16.58
CA LEU A 244 8.85 0.87 -15.65
C LEU A 244 7.70 1.10 -14.63
N PRO A 245 7.67 2.17 -13.80
CA PRO A 245 6.55 2.52 -12.94
C PRO A 245 5.21 2.58 -13.66
N ASP A 246 5.14 3.07 -14.91
CA ASP A 246 3.88 3.09 -15.65
C ASP A 246 3.35 1.67 -15.89
N SER A 247 4.20 0.77 -16.40
CA SER A 247 3.83 -0.64 -16.57
C SER A 247 3.50 -1.36 -15.25
N GLN A 248 4.13 -0.95 -14.15
CA GLN A 248 3.85 -1.48 -12.82
C GLN A 248 2.49 -0.98 -12.30
N LEU A 249 2.17 0.29 -12.53
CA LEU A 249 0.88 0.87 -12.16
C LEU A 249 -0.27 0.16 -12.89
N ASP A 250 -0.12 -0.12 -14.19
CA ASP A 250 -1.14 -0.84 -14.96
C ASP A 250 -1.44 -2.22 -14.35
N LYS A 251 -0.40 -2.96 -13.94
CA LYS A 251 -0.56 -4.27 -13.29
C LYS A 251 -1.23 -4.15 -11.92
N ILE A 252 -0.83 -3.18 -11.10
CA ILE A 252 -1.41 -2.94 -9.78
C ILE A 252 -2.89 -2.59 -9.91
N GLU A 253 -3.22 -1.68 -10.84
CA GLU A 253 -4.59 -1.21 -11.07
C GLU A 253 -5.49 -2.32 -11.63
N ALA A 254 -4.96 -3.21 -12.47
CA ALA A 254 -5.66 -4.40 -12.94
C ALA A 254 -6.01 -5.36 -11.79
N GLU A 255 -5.06 -5.67 -10.90
CA GLU A 255 -5.30 -6.54 -9.75
C GLU A 255 -6.30 -5.93 -8.76
N MET A 256 -6.16 -4.64 -8.45
CA MET A 256 -7.14 -3.93 -7.61
C MET A 256 -8.55 -3.98 -8.21
N THR A 257 -8.65 -3.86 -9.53
CA THR A 257 -9.93 -3.94 -10.25
C THR A 257 -10.52 -5.35 -10.17
N ASN A 258 -9.71 -6.40 -10.27
CA ASN A 258 -10.17 -7.79 -10.17
C ASN A 258 -10.76 -8.09 -8.78
N ILE A 259 -10.05 -7.71 -7.71
CA ILE A 259 -10.54 -7.89 -6.33
C ILE A 259 -11.85 -7.13 -6.11
N MET A 260 -11.93 -5.89 -6.59
CA MET A 260 -13.15 -5.08 -6.44
C MET A 260 -14.34 -5.62 -7.24
N LYS A 261 -14.12 -6.23 -8.41
CA LYS A 261 -15.17 -6.89 -9.19
C LYS A 261 -15.67 -8.16 -8.52
N PHE A 262 -14.78 -8.92 -7.90
CA PHE A 262 -15.15 -10.15 -7.19
C PHE A 262 -16.02 -9.86 -5.97
N ASN A 263 -15.70 -8.80 -5.22
CA ASN A 263 -16.44 -8.42 -4.02
C ASN A 263 -17.75 -7.65 -4.27
N ASP A 264 -18.03 -7.24 -5.51
CA ASP A 264 -19.24 -6.54 -5.98
C ASP A 264 -19.87 -5.57 -4.96
N SER A 265 -19.05 -4.64 -4.47
CA SER A 265 -19.42 -3.82 -3.31
C SER A 265 -20.22 -2.57 -3.66
N VAL A 266 -21.11 -2.15 -2.75
CA VAL A 266 -22.00 -0.99 -2.87
C VAL A 266 -21.24 0.32 -3.10
N ILE A 267 -19.96 0.43 -2.73
CA ILE A 267 -19.17 1.66 -2.98
C ILE A 267 -19.14 2.02 -4.47
N MET A 268 -19.24 1.02 -5.35
CA MET A 268 -19.22 1.18 -6.79
C MET A 268 -20.50 1.84 -7.33
N THR A 269 -21.57 1.94 -6.52
CA THR A 269 -22.79 2.65 -6.91
C THR A 269 -22.68 4.16 -6.69
N ILE A 270 -21.62 4.64 -6.01
CA ILE A 270 -21.44 6.06 -5.72
C ILE A 270 -20.89 6.76 -6.97
N PRO A 271 -21.61 7.77 -7.53
CA PRO A 271 -21.13 8.50 -8.69
C PRO A 271 -19.74 9.11 -8.46
N GLY A 272 -18.80 8.84 -9.38
CA GLY A 272 -17.42 9.33 -9.31
C GLY A 272 -16.43 8.42 -8.59
N ILE A 273 -16.88 7.32 -7.96
CA ILE A 273 -15.98 6.32 -7.37
C ILE A 273 -15.75 5.18 -8.37
N GLY A 274 -14.53 5.12 -8.92
CA GLY A 274 -14.06 3.99 -9.72
C GLY A 274 -13.39 2.91 -8.88
N TYR A 275 -13.06 1.77 -9.51
CA TYR A 275 -12.47 0.60 -8.83
C TYR A 275 -11.21 0.92 -8.03
N ILE A 276 -10.36 1.81 -8.54
CA ILE A 276 -9.11 2.17 -7.86
C ILE A 276 -9.38 2.95 -6.58
N ASN A 277 -10.22 4.00 -6.65
CA ASN A 277 -10.55 4.81 -5.49
C ASN A 277 -11.38 4.00 -4.48
N GLY A 278 -12.34 3.21 -4.96
CA GLY A 278 -13.14 2.31 -4.12
C GLY A 278 -12.27 1.29 -3.39
N GLY A 279 -11.33 0.64 -4.11
CA GLY A 279 -10.38 -0.30 -3.54
C GLY A 279 -9.42 0.33 -2.55
N MET A 280 -8.98 1.57 -2.79
CA MET A 280 -8.15 2.30 -1.83
C MET A 280 -8.90 2.61 -0.53
N ILE A 281 -10.16 3.05 -0.63
CA ILE A 281 -11.01 3.30 0.54
C ILE A 281 -11.21 2.00 1.31
N PHE A 282 -11.66 0.94 0.63
CA PHE A 282 -11.91 -0.36 1.25
C PHE A 282 -10.68 -0.98 1.89
N GLY A 283 -9.51 -0.90 1.25
CA GLY A 283 -8.28 -1.42 1.84
C GLY A 283 -7.92 -0.72 3.15
N GLU A 284 -8.16 0.59 3.28
CA GLU A 284 -7.84 1.32 4.51
C GLU A 284 -8.90 1.15 5.60
N ILE A 285 -10.18 1.13 5.23
CA ILE A 285 -11.30 0.99 6.20
C ILE A 285 -11.58 -0.47 6.59
N GLY A 286 -11.27 -1.45 5.75
CA GLY A 286 -11.64 -2.85 5.95
C GLY A 286 -13.17 -3.05 6.01
N ASP A 287 -13.64 -3.90 6.92
CA ASP A 287 -15.06 -4.04 7.19
C ASP A 287 -15.68 -2.73 7.71
N ILE A 288 -16.69 -2.23 7.00
CA ILE A 288 -17.41 -1.01 7.35
C ILE A 288 -18.25 -1.18 8.63
N HIS A 289 -18.68 -2.40 8.94
CA HIS A 289 -19.53 -2.68 10.10
C HIS A 289 -18.79 -2.56 11.44
N ARG A 290 -17.45 -2.49 11.43
CA ARG A 290 -16.65 -2.16 12.62
C ARG A 290 -16.94 -0.75 13.16
N PHE A 291 -17.52 0.12 12.35
CA PHE A 291 -17.89 1.48 12.73
C PHE A 291 -19.37 1.54 13.12
N SER A 292 -19.63 1.71 14.42
CA SER A 292 -21.02 1.79 14.91
C SER A 292 -21.79 3.02 14.42
N ASN A 293 -21.10 4.05 13.92
CA ASN A 293 -21.70 5.21 13.29
C ASN A 293 -20.73 5.90 12.30
N PRO A 294 -21.23 6.73 11.36
CA PRO A 294 -20.39 7.43 10.39
C PRO A 294 -19.36 8.39 11.02
N ASN A 295 -19.67 8.97 12.18
CA ASN A 295 -18.74 9.88 12.88
C ASN A 295 -17.47 9.16 13.33
N LYS A 296 -17.56 7.88 13.72
CA LYS A 296 -16.39 7.05 14.05
C LYS A 296 -15.53 6.75 12.83
N LEU A 297 -16.13 6.58 11.66
CA LEU A 297 -15.38 6.46 10.41
C LEU A 297 -14.66 7.78 10.07
N LEU A 298 -15.33 8.92 10.28
CA LEU A 298 -14.77 10.24 10.07
C LEU A 298 -13.60 10.55 11.03
N ALA A 299 -13.73 10.15 12.30
CA ALA A 299 -12.66 10.19 13.28
C ALA A 299 -11.48 9.27 12.88
N PHE A 300 -11.77 8.06 12.39
CA PHE A 300 -10.75 7.15 11.86
C PHE A 300 -10.07 7.69 10.59
N ALA A 301 -10.76 8.51 9.79
CA ALA A 301 -10.12 9.21 8.67
C ALA A 301 -9.26 10.41 9.13
N GLY A 302 -9.24 10.74 10.42
CA GLY A 302 -8.55 11.91 10.96
C GLY A 302 -9.16 13.24 10.53
N LEU A 303 -10.44 13.23 10.16
CA LEU A 303 -11.20 14.40 9.72
C LEU A 303 -12.07 14.99 10.85
N ASP A 304 -11.97 14.42 12.06
CA ASP A 304 -12.70 14.89 13.24
C ASP A 304 -11.91 15.99 13.99
N PRO A 305 -12.55 17.12 14.35
CA PRO A 305 -11.93 18.13 15.21
C PRO A 305 -11.53 17.57 16.59
N SER A 306 -10.32 17.86 17.05
CA SER A 306 -9.85 17.49 18.39
C SER A 306 -10.60 18.29 19.46
N VAL A 307 -11.53 17.68 20.18
CA VAL A 307 -12.25 18.36 21.26
C VAL A 307 -11.33 18.55 22.47
N TYR A 308 -10.97 19.81 22.77
CA TYR A 308 -10.33 20.19 24.03
C TYR A 308 -11.38 20.92 24.88
N GLN A 309 -11.92 20.23 25.88
CA GLN A 309 -12.88 20.78 26.84
C GLN A 309 -12.31 20.67 28.25
N SER A 310 -12.29 21.79 28.96
CA SER A 310 -12.14 21.83 30.42
C SER A 310 -13.41 22.43 31.02
N CYS A 311 -13.68 22.20 32.31
CA CYS A 311 -14.96 22.58 32.94
C CYS A 311 -15.37 24.06 32.74
N ASN A 312 -14.42 24.96 32.47
CA ASN A 312 -14.69 26.40 32.27
C ASN A 312 -14.34 26.91 30.86
N PHE A 313 -13.96 26.04 29.91
CA PHE A 313 -13.50 26.50 28.60
C PHE A 313 -13.83 25.51 27.48
N GLN A 314 -14.54 26.02 26.47
CA GLN A 314 -14.76 25.38 25.18
C GLN A 314 -14.01 26.17 24.11
N ASP A 315 -13.00 25.55 23.50
CA ASP A 315 -12.33 26.13 22.33
C ASP A 315 -13.30 26.20 21.14
N LYS A 316 -13.46 27.40 20.57
CA LYS A 316 -14.29 27.62 19.36
C LYS A 316 -13.60 27.16 18.08
N THR A 317 -12.28 26.93 18.13
CA THR A 317 -11.45 26.49 17.01
C THR A 317 -10.54 25.36 17.45
N THR A 318 -10.83 24.16 16.98
CA THR A 318 -10.09 22.95 17.33
C THR A 318 -9.29 22.47 16.11
N ARG A 319 -8.10 21.91 16.34
CA ARG A 319 -7.28 21.36 15.26
C ARG A 319 -7.89 20.04 14.79
N MET A 320 -7.78 19.71 13.50
CA MET A 320 -8.14 18.35 13.06
C MET A 320 -7.21 17.33 13.71
N SER A 321 -7.78 16.23 14.19
CA SER A 321 -7.03 15.11 14.74
C SER A 321 -6.30 14.37 13.62
N LYS A 322 -5.03 14.70 13.37
CA LYS A 322 -4.17 13.95 12.42
C LYS A 322 -3.72 12.63 13.05
N CYS A 323 -4.66 11.73 13.32
CA CYS A 323 -4.39 10.48 14.03
C CYS A 323 -4.17 9.29 13.09
N ASP A 324 -4.57 9.36 11.81
CA ASP A 324 -4.68 8.15 11.00
C ASP A 324 -4.12 8.24 9.56
N SER A 325 -4.36 7.15 8.80
CA SER A 325 -3.76 6.83 7.51
C SER A 325 -3.81 7.99 6.51
N ARG A 326 -2.63 8.48 6.06
CA ARG A 326 -2.49 9.53 5.02
C ARG A 326 -3.09 9.15 3.65
N VAL A 327 -3.61 7.93 3.53
CA VAL A 327 -4.13 7.35 2.29
C VAL A 327 -5.63 7.64 2.12
N LEU A 328 -6.35 7.84 3.23
CA LEU A 328 -7.77 8.20 3.27
C LEU A 328 -8.01 9.69 3.04
#